data_AF-A0A1C4R7M7-F1
#
_entry.id   AF-A0A1C4R7M7-F1
#
_cell.length_a   1.000
_cell.length_b   1.000
_cell.length_c   1.000
_cell.angle_alpha   90.00
_cell.angle_beta   90.00
_cell.angle_gamma   90.00
#
_symmetry.space_group_name_H-M   'P 1'
#
loop_
_entity.id
_entity.type
_entity.pdbx_description
1 polymer ?
#
loop_
_entity_poly.entity_id
_entity_poly.type
_entity_poly.pdbx_seq_one_letter_code
_entity_poly.pdbx_strand_id
1 'polypeptide(L)'
;MHLDMDAFYASAEQASKPSLRGKAVVVGGLGPRGVVATASYEARVFGVRSAMPMAQARRLAPNAAYLVPRFALYRSVSEQVMGLLHALSPLVEPLSLDEAFVDLEAAGAAWDRDSARRVGERLRVEIRAVTGLTGSVGLAASKMLAKIASEEAKPDGLVMVEPGTERALLGPMPVRTLPGVGPATGDHLRRAGITSVDELAEAGEDELVRLLGKAHGHGLYAMALALDDRPVVAERETKSVSVEDTYDVDIHDRVRVATEVRRLADRCVGRLRGAGLSGRTIVLKVRRYDFSTLTRSETLRGPTDDPAVVREAAGRLLDSVDTTGGVRLLGVGVSGLADYTQEDLFAQAAGERAVLETEEEPEAPVAREEPAQERRWPSGHDVRHSVFGHGWVQGSGLGRVTVRFETPGSPPGRVRTFRTDDPELEPAEPLPLVSAVPLPPSGSRDPDEGEDEGDAGGQASSAPAIFPKSRSGKEGGAAPSSP
;
A
#
# COMPACT_ATOMS: atom_id res chain seq x y z
N MET A 1 -1.99 -16.49 -8.82
CA MET A 1 -2.38 -16.20 -7.41
C MET A 1 -2.43 -14.70 -7.20
N HIS A 2 -3.33 -14.21 -6.34
CA HIS A 2 -3.33 -12.85 -5.81
C HIS A 2 -3.31 -12.92 -4.28
N LEU A 3 -2.45 -12.12 -3.65
CA LEU A 3 -2.43 -11.90 -2.19
C LEU A 3 -2.86 -10.46 -1.90
N ASP A 4 -3.66 -10.27 -0.85
CA ASP A 4 -4.06 -8.95 -0.34
C ASP A 4 -4.09 -8.96 1.20
N MET A 5 -3.33 -8.08 1.85
CA MET A 5 -3.27 -8.00 3.32
C MET A 5 -4.54 -7.40 3.92
N ASP A 6 -5.08 -8.05 4.95
CA ASP A 6 -6.38 -7.69 5.51
C ASP A 6 -6.35 -6.36 6.27
N ALA A 7 -7.11 -5.36 5.77
CA ALA A 7 -7.20 -4.03 6.36
C ALA A 7 -5.83 -3.43 6.75
N PHE A 8 -4.84 -3.62 5.86
CA PHE A 8 -3.41 -3.55 6.14
C PHE A 8 -2.95 -2.50 7.15
N TYR A 9 -3.16 -1.20 6.86
CA TYR A 9 -2.67 -0.14 7.76
C TYR A 9 -3.35 -0.21 9.13
N ALA A 10 -4.66 -0.43 9.18
CA ALA A 10 -5.38 -0.50 10.44
C ALA A 10 -4.96 -1.73 11.27
N SER A 11 -4.75 -2.87 10.62
CA SER A 11 -4.25 -4.10 11.25
C SER A 11 -2.83 -3.92 11.78
N ALA A 12 -1.95 -3.25 11.03
CA ALA A 12 -0.60 -2.91 11.50
C ALA A 12 -0.64 -1.98 12.72
N GLU A 13 -1.53 -0.98 12.72
CA GLU A 13 -1.73 -0.10 13.87
C GLU A 13 -2.23 -0.88 15.10
N GLN A 14 -3.24 -1.74 14.95
CA GLN A 14 -3.76 -2.59 16.03
C GLN A 14 -2.71 -3.60 16.56
N ALA A 15 -1.89 -4.17 15.68
CA ALA A 15 -0.82 -5.08 16.08
C ALA A 15 0.25 -4.37 16.90
N SER A 16 0.65 -3.17 16.48
CA SER A 16 1.67 -2.35 17.15
C SER A 16 1.21 -1.73 18.47
N LYS A 17 -0.11 -1.55 18.65
CA LYS A 17 -0.71 -0.85 19.79
C LYS A 17 -1.69 -1.78 20.51
N PRO A 18 -1.25 -2.52 21.55
CA PRO A 18 -2.09 -3.48 22.26
C PRO A 18 -3.45 -2.93 22.71
N SER A 19 -3.52 -1.65 23.08
CA SER A 19 -4.78 -0.99 23.48
C SER A 19 -5.81 -0.81 22.37
N LEU A 20 -5.41 -0.94 21.09
CA LEU A 20 -6.28 -0.80 19.93
C LEU A 20 -6.78 -2.14 19.36
N ARG A 21 -6.28 -3.28 19.85
CA ARG A 21 -6.71 -4.60 19.39
C ARG A 21 -8.21 -4.78 19.59
N GLY A 22 -8.92 -5.18 18.53
CA GLY A 22 -10.38 -5.34 18.57
C GLY A 22 -11.17 -4.02 18.67
N LYS A 23 -10.53 -2.87 18.42
CA LYS A 23 -11.17 -1.55 18.43
C LYS A 23 -11.28 -0.98 17.02
N ALA A 24 -12.29 -0.16 16.78
CA ALA A 24 -12.43 0.59 15.54
C ALA A 24 -11.22 1.53 15.35
N VAL A 25 -10.42 1.27 14.32
CA VAL A 25 -9.26 2.09 13.94
C VAL A 25 -9.46 2.62 12.52
N VAL A 26 -9.20 3.91 12.35
CA VAL A 26 -9.27 4.62 11.07
C VAL A 26 -7.93 5.31 10.84
N VAL A 27 -7.26 4.94 9.75
CA VAL A 27 -5.97 5.53 9.34
C VAL A 27 -6.22 6.45 8.15
N GLY A 28 -5.68 7.68 8.20
CA GLY A 28 -5.79 8.60 7.08
C GLY A 28 -5.39 10.04 7.42
N GLY A 29 -5.66 10.95 6.49
CA GLY A 29 -5.49 12.38 6.76
C GLY A 29 -6.48 12.85 7.82
N LEU A 30 -6.00 13.41 8.94
CA LEU A 30 -6.86 13.84 10.04
C LEU A 30 -7.36 15.29 9.91
N GLY A 31 -6.81 16.05 8.97
CA GLY A 31 -7.22 17.42 8.67
C GLY A 31 -8.63 17.52 8.06
N PRO A 32 -9.16 18.74 7.89
CA PRO A 32 -10.53 19.00 7.43
C PRO A 32 -10.85 18.40 6.05
N ARG A 33 -9.84 18.22 5.20
CA ARG A 33 -9.96 17.67 3.84
C ARG A 33 -9.37 16.27 3.70
N GLY A 34 -9.03 15.65 4.83
CA GLY A 34 -8.48 14.32 4.87
C GLY A 34 -9.49 13.26 4.46
N VAL A 35 -8.97 12.12 3.99
CA VAL A 35 -9.74 10.94 3.62
C VAL A 35 -9.23 9.73 4.39
N VAL A 36 -10.11 8.76 4.57
CA VAL A 36 -9.76 7.44 5.13
C VAL A 36 -8.87 6.71 4.12
N ALA A 37 -7.65 6.38 4.51
CA ALA A 37 -6.79 5.47 3.75
C ALA A 37 -7.26 4.02 3.97
N THR A 38 -7.39 3.64 5.24
CA THR A 38 -7.82 2.29 5.64
C THR A 38 -8.69 2.37 6.90
N ALA A 39 -9.70 1.51 6.98
CA ALA A 39 -10.53 1.30 8.15
C ALA A 39 -10.45 -0.17 8.58
N SER A 40 -10.31 -0.41 9.89
CA SER A 40 -10.36 -1.75 10.48
C SER A 40 -11.74 -2.39 10.26
N TYR A 41 -11.84 -3.72 10.37
CA TYR A 41 -13.13 -4.41 10.25
C TYR A 41 -14.15 -3.89 11.28
N GLU A 42 -13.72 -3.59 12.50
CA GLU A 42 -14.57 -3.01 13.54
C GLU A 42 -15.07 -1.60 13.16
N ALA A 43 -14.27 -0.80 12.45
CA ALA A 43 -14.69 0.50 11.94
C ALA A 43 -15.66 0.35 10.73
N ARG A 44 -15.47 -0.68 9.90
CA ARG A 44 -16.33 -0.98 8.74
C ARG A 44 -17.76 -1.35 9.15
N VAL A 45 -17.96 -1.94 10.34
CA VAL A 45 -19.31 -2.19 10.91
C VAL A 45 -20.12 -0.90 11.04
N PHE A 46 -19.47 0.24 11.32
CA PHE A 46 -20.12 1.55 11.38
C PHE A 46 -20.31 2.20 9.99
N GLY A 47 -19.98 1.49 8.90
CA GLY A 47 -20.06 1.99 7.53
C GLY A 47 -18.86 2.83 7.09
N VAL A 48 -17.78 2.89 7.88
CA VAL A 48 -16.55 3.58 7.47
C VAL A 48 -15.84 2.77 6.38
N ARG A 49 -15.41 3.44 5.29
CA ARG A 49 -14.73 2.81 4.15
C ARG A 49 -13.57 3.65 3.66
N SER A 50 -12.62 3.03 2.96
CA SER A 50 -11.53 3.74 2.27
C SER A 50 -12.07 4.79 1.28
N ALA A 51 -11.28 5.84 1.08
CA ALA A 51 -11.63 7.05 0.31
C ALA A 51 -12.84 7.86 0.85
N MET A 52 -13.44 7.47 1.98
CA MET A 52 -14.47 8.27 2.65
C MET A 52 -13.86 9.57 3.20
N PRO A 53 -14.55 10.72 3.10
CA PRO A 53 -14.14 11.94 3.79
C PRO A 53 -14.01 11.72 5.30
N MET A 54 -12.92 12.18 5.91
CA MET A 54 -12.64 11.96 7.33
C MET A 54 -13.75 12.53 8.24
N ALA A 55 -14.34 13.68 7.87
CA ALA A 55 -15.47 14.25 8.59
C ALA A 55 -16.71 13.33 8.60
N GLN A 56 -16.95 12.59 7.51
CA GLN A 56 -18.03 11.60 7.47
C GLN A 56 -17.69 10.39 8.33
N ALA A 57 -16.46 9.90 8.27
CA ALA A 57 -16.01 8.80 9.12
C ALA A 57 -16.16 9.13 10.61
N ARG A 58 -15.85 10.36 11.03
CA ARG A 58 -16.05 10.87 12.41
C ARG A 58 -17.50 10.91 12.85
N ARG A 59 -18.43 11.19 11.93
CA ARG A 59 -19.88 11.14 12.24
C ARG A 59 -20.37 9.71 12.40
N LEU A 60 -19.86 8.78 11.58
CA LEU A 60 -20.27 7.37 11.62
C LEU A 60 -19.69 6.61 12.82
N ALA A 61 -18.41 6.86 13.15
CA ALA A 61 -17.69 6.15 14.21
C ALA A 61 -17.00 7.12 15.18
N PRO A 62 -17.74 7.97 15.94
CA PRO A 62 -17.16 9.04 16.75
C PRO A 62 -16.15 8.56 17.81
N ASN A 63 -16.27 7.31 18.25
CA ASN A 63 -15.41 6.70 19.26
C ASN A 63 -14.25 5.86 18.68
N ALA A 64 -14.06 5.87 17.35
CA ALA A 64 -12.93 5.18 16.73
C ALA A 64 -11.59 5.88 17.04
N ALA A 65 -10.50 5.12 17.00
CA ALA A 65 -9.16 5.69 17.03
C ALA A 65 -8.80 6.22 15.65
N TYR A 66 -8.44 7.50 15.57
CA TYR A 66 -8.07 8.18 14.32
C TYR A 66 -6.56 8.44 14.30
N LEU A 67 -5.85 7.81 13.39
CA LEU A 67 -4.39 7.81 13.33
C LEU A 67 -3.90 8.35 11.99
N VAL A 68 -2.74 9.03 12.01
CA VAL A 68 -2.04 9.37 10.76
C VAL A 68 -1.23 8.17 10.25
N PRO A 69 -1.02 8.03 8.93
CA PRO A 69 -0.24 6.94 8.35
C PRO A 69 1.23 6.90 8.81
N ARG A 70 1.72 5.75 9.29
CA ARG A 70 3.14 5.48 9.59
C ARG A 70 3.80 4.63 8.50
N PHE A 71 4.14 5.26 7.37
CA PHE A 71 4.67 4.54 6.21
C PHE A 71 5.98 3.79 6.44
N ALA A 72 6.80 4.17 7.42
CA ALA A 72 8.01 3.41 7.78
C ALA A 72 7.63 1.98 8.24
N LEU A 73 6.67 1.86 9.15
CA LEU A 73 6.13 0.57 9.59
C LEU A 73 5.47 -0.19 8.43
N TYR A 74 4.67 0.51 7.61
CA TYR A 74 3.94 -0.17 6.53
C TYR A 74 4.89 -0.72 5.47
N ARG A 75 5.97 -0.01 5.14
CA ARG A 75 7.01 -0.51 4.23
C ARG A 75 7.76 -1.69 4.84
N SER A 76 8.17 -1.62 6.12
CA SER A 76 8.90 -2.73 6.74
C SER A 76 8.08 -4.02 6.77
N VAL A 77 6.75 -3.93 6.93
CA VAL A 77 5.88 -5.11 6.86
C VAL A 77 5.68 -5.57 5.42
N SER A 78 5.49 -4.63 4.48
CA SER A 78 5.39 -4.93 3.04
C SER A 78 6.62 -5.68 2.53
N GLU A 79 7.82 -5.23 2.89
CA GLU A 79 9.09 -5.87 2.51
C GLU A 79 9.18 -7.34 2.97
N GLN A 80 8.71 -7.65 4.18
CA GLN A 80 8.64 -9.03 4.67
C GLN A 80 7.69 -9.88 3.84
N VAL A 81 6.49 -9.35 3.53
CA VAL A 81 5.49 -10.06 2.72
C VAL A 81 5.99 -10.28 1.29
N MET A 82 6.53 -9.24 0.66
CA MET A 82 7.09 -9.33 -0.70
C MET A 82 8.28 -10.30 -0.75
N GLY A 83 9.11 -10.35 0.30
CA GLY A 83 10.17 -11.36 0.44
C GLY A 83 9.64 -12.80 0.41
N LEU A 84 8.54 -13.07 1.12
CA LEU A 84 7.86 -14.38 1.06
C LEU A 84 7.32 -14.68 -0.35
N LEU A 85 6.74 -13.69 -1.03
CA LEU A 85 6.23 -13.87 -2.39
C LEU A 85 7.35 -14.15 -3.40
N HIS A 86 8.47 -13.41 -3.31
CA HIS A 86 9.63 -13.63 -4.17
C HIS A 86 10.32 -14.97 -3.93
N ALA A 87 10.20 -15.54 -2.72
CA ALA A 87 10.64 -16.90 -2.45
C ALA A 87 9.76 -17.96 -3.12
N LEU A 88 8.50 -17.64 -3.47
CA LEU A 88 7.61 -18.53 -4.21
C LEU A 88 7.80 -18.44 -5.72
N SER A 89 8.11 -17.26 -6.27
CA SER A 89 8.23 -17.05 -7.71
C SER A 89 9.07 -15.82 -8.07
N PRO A 90 9.82 -15.84 -9.17
CA PRO A 90 10.43 -14.62 -9.73
C PRO A 90 9.38 -13.70 -10.37
N LEU A 91 8.20 -14.22 -10.75
CA LEU A 91 7.12 -13.44 -11.35
C LEU A 91 6.14 -12.98 -10.27
N VAL A 92 6.50 -11.90 -9.60
CA VAL A 92 5.67 -11.17 -8.63
C VAL A 92 5.39 -9.78 -9.19
N GLU A 93 4.12 -9.41 -9.34
CA GLU A 93 3.69 -8.08 -9.79
C GLU A 93 3.01 -7.35 -8.61
N PRO A 94 3.75 -6.51 -7.85
CA PRO A 94 3.16 -5.67 -6.81
C PRO A 94 2.19 -4.64 -7.41
N LEU A 95 1.03 -4.48 -6.79
CA LEU A 95 0.08 -3.41 -7.16
C LEU A 95 0.07 -2.27 -6.11
N SER A 96 0.30 -2.62 -4.84
CA SER A 96 0.41 -1.70 -3.71
C SER A 96 1.37 -2.29 -2.65
N LEU A 97 1.46 -1.65 -1.47
CA LEU A 97 2.27 -2.17 -0.35
C LEU A 97 1.73 -3.50 0.20
N ASP A 98 0.42 -3.75 0.06
CA ASP A 98 -0.30 -4.86 0.66
C ASP A 98 -0.76 -5.93 -0.33
N GLU A 99 -0.59 -5.73 -1.64
CA GLU A 99 -1.16 -6.63 -2.62
C GLU A 99 -0.23 -6.89 -3.81
N ALA A 100 -0.25 -8.12 -4.31
CA ALA A 100 0.52 -8.53 -5.48
C ALA A 100 -0.11 -9.73 -6.21
N PHE A 101 0.14 -9.80 -7.51
CA PHE A 101 -0.03 -11.04 -8.27
C PHE A 101 1.24 -11.87 -8.24
N VAL A 102 1.07 -13.18 -8.23
CA VAL A 102 2.16 -14.16 -8.30
C VAL A 102 1.79 -15.24 -9.30
N ASP A 103 2.68 -15.49 -10.25
CA ASP A 103 2.61 -16.66 -11.12
C ASP A 103 3.29 -17.84 -10.42
N LEU A 104 2.49 -18.82 -10.00
CA LEU A 104 3.01 -19.99 -9.27
C LEU A 104 3.62 -21.04 -10.21
N GLU A 105 3.30 -21.02 -11.49
CA GLU A 105 3.81 -21.96 -12.47
C GLU A 105 5.25 -21.60 -12.86
N ALA A 106 5.56 -20.31 -12.96
CA ALA A 106 6.87 -19.80 -13.41
C ALA A 106 8.08 -20.32 -12.62
N ALA A 107 7.90 -20.67 -11.35
CA ALA A 107 8.93 -21.25 -10.49
C ALA A 107 8.68 -22.72 -10.13
N GLY A 108 7.65 -23.35 -10.70
CA GLY A 108 7.22 -24.69 -10.29
C GLY A 108 6.75 -24.74 -8.84
N ALA A 109 6.20 -23.65 -8.30
CA ALA A 109 5.66 -23.64 -6.93
C ALA A 109 4.36 -24.45 -6.83
N ALA A 110 3.57 -24.47 -7.92
CA ALA A 110 2.38 -25.30 -8.05
C ALA A 110 2.14 -25.67 -9.52
N TRP A 111 1.54 -26.84 -9.73
CA TRP A 111 1.25 -27.44 -11.05
C TRP A 111 -0.20 -27.90 -11.20
N ASP A 112 -0.92 -27.95 -10.08
CA ASP A 112 -2.30 -28.40 -10.02
C ASP A 112 -3.06 -27.67 -8.89
N ARG A 113 -4.35 -27.97 -8.82
CA ARG A 113 -5.28 -27.42 -7.83
C ARG A 113 -4.81 -27.60 -6.38
N ASP A 114 -4.35 -28.79 -6.05
CA ASP A 114 -4.04 -29.17 -4.67
C ASP A 114 -2.72 -28.55 -4.21
N SER A 115 -1.70 -28.53 -5.07
CA SER A 115 -0.44 -27.84 -4.83
C SER A 115 -0.64 -26.34 -4.69
N ALA A 116 -1.44 -25.71 -5.55
CA ALA A 116 -1.74 -24.27 -5.46
C ALA A 116 -2.42 -23.92 -4.13
N ARG A 117 -3.41 -24.73 -3.71
CA ARG A 117 -4.09 -24.56 -2.41
C ARG A 117 -3.12 -24.69 -1.24
N ARG A 118 -2.27 -25.73 -1.22
CA ARG A 118 -1.25 -25.92 -0.18
C ARG A 118 -0.27 -24.75 -0.10
N VAL A 119 0.16 -24.21 -1.25
CA VAL A 119 1.04 -23.03 -1.30
C VAL A 119 0.36 -21.81 -0.68
N GLY A 120 -0.89 -21.53 -1.07
CA GLY A 120 -1.64 -20.39 -0.53
C GLY A 120 -1.92 -20.51 0.97
N GLU A 121 -2.27 -21.71 1.47
CA GLU A 121 -2.47 -21.97 2.90
C GLU A 121 -1.17 -21.80 3.69
N ARG A 122 -0.05 -22.35 3.19
CA ARG A 122 1.26 -22.19 3.81
C ARG A 122 1.69 -20.73 3.87
N LEU A 123 1.54 -20.00 2.76
CA LEU A 123 1.88 -18.58 2.66
C LEU A 123 1.13 -17.76 3.72
N ARG A 124 -0.16 -18.01 3.93
CA ARG A 124 -0.96 -17.32 4.95
C ARG A 124 -0.41 -17.56 6.36
N VAL A 125 -0.01 -18.80 6.68
CA VAL A 125 0.61 -19.14 7.97
C VAL A 125 1.95 -18.43 8.13
N GLU A 126 2.79 -18.42 7.09
CA GLU A 126 4.10 -17.75 7.09
C GLU A 126 3.96 -16.23 7.26
N ILE A 127 3.05 -15.58 6.53
CA ILE A 127 2.73 -14.15 6.70
C ILE A 127 2.34 -13.86 8.15
N ARG A 128 1.46 -14.67 8.73
CA ARG A 128 1.03 -14.49 10.12
C ARG A 128 2.18 -14.66 11.09
N ALA A 129 3.07 -15.62 10.85
CA ALA A 129 4.22 -15.89 11.69
C ALA A 129 5.23 -14.73 11.68
N VAL A 130 5.55 -14.17 10.51
CA VAL A 130 6.59 -13.12 10.40
C VAL A 130 6.07 -11.72 10.70
N THR A 131 4.81 -11.42 10.33
CA THR A 131 4.25 -10.07 10.48
C THR A 131 3.30 -9.89 11.67
N GLY A 132 2.72 -11.00 12.17
CA GLY A 132 1.62 -10.94 13.12
C GLY A 132 0.29 -10.46 12.50
N LEU A 133 0.23 -10.26 11.19
CA LEU A 133 -0.95 -9.82 10.43
C LEU A 133 -1.51 -10.97 9.58
N THR A 134 -2.70 -10.80 9.02
CA THR A 134 -3.33 -11.78 8.11
C THR A 134 -3.39 -11.21 6.69
N GLY A 135 -3.47 -12.11 5.72
CA GLY A 135 -3.72 -11.78 4.33
C GLY A 135 -4.63 -12.83 3.70
N SER A 136 -5.42 -12.38 2.74
CA SER A 136 -6.38 -13.20 2.01
C SER A 136 -5.81 -13.56 0.62
N VAL A 137 -6.02 -14.81 0.21
CA VAL A 137 -5.43 -15.37 -1.01
C VAL A 137 -6.51 -15.77 -2.01
N GLY A 138 -6.34 -15.31 -3.25
CA GLY A 138 -7.14 -15.75 -4.39
C GLY A 138 -6.34 -16.59 -5.36
N LEU A 139 -6.87 -17.77 -5.70
CA LEU A 139 -6.29 -18.67 -6.70
C LEU A 139 -7.23 -18.74 -7.90
N ALA A 140 -6.71 -18.57 -9.10
CA ALA A 140 -7.47 -18.70 -10.35
C ALA A 140 -6.51 -18.83 -11.54
N ALA A 141 -7.06 -19.16 -12.70
CA ALA A 141 -6.32 -19.24 -13.97
C ALA A 141 -5.94 -17.87 -14.57
N SER A 142 -6.50 -16.76 -14.06
CA SER A 142 -6.22 -15.40 -14.55
C SER A 142 -6.06 -14.39 -13.43
N LYS A 143 -5.40 -13.26 -13.71
CA LYS A 143 -5.17 -12.18 -12.73
C LYS A 143 -6.48 -11.59 -12.23
N MET A 144 -7.39 -11.24 -13.13
CA MET A 144 -8.71 -10.70 -12.76
C MET A 144 -9.42 -11.61 -11.76
N LEU A 145 -9.56 -12.90 -12.07
CA LEU A 145 -10.31 -13.83 -11.21
C LEU A 145 -9.59 -14.10 -9.91
N ALA A 146 -8.25 -14.16 -9.91
CA ALA A 146 -7.48 -14.30 -8.68
C ALA A 146 -7.70 -13.09 -7.76
N LYS A 147 -7.77 -11.86 -8.31
CA LYS A 147 -8.09 -10.66 -7.53
C LYS A 147 -9.50 -10.72 -6.93
N ILE A 148 -10.50 -11.07 -7.75
CA ILE A 148 -11.88 -11.22 -7.28
C ILE A 148 -11.97 -12.28 -6.17
N ALA A 149 -11.34 -13.44 -6.38
CA ALA A 149 -11.29 -14.51 -5.38
C ALA A 149 -10.68 -14.05 -4.05
N SER A 150 -9.59 -13.27 -4.10
CA SER A 150 -8.97 -12.77 -2.87
C SER A 150 -9.83 -11.77 -2.10
N GLU A 151 -10.69 -11.00 -2.78
CA GLU A 151 -11.62 -10.08 -2.12
C GLU A 151 -12.76 -10.86 -1.44
N GLU A 152 -13.32 -11.87 -2.12
CA GLU A 152 -14.31 -12.79 -1.55
C GLU A 152 -13.74 -13.62 -0.39
N ALA A 153 -12.42 -13.84 -0.38
CA ALA A 153 -11.74 -14.55 0.68
C ALA A 153 -11.57 -13.73 1.98
N LYS A 154 -11.82 -12.41 1.97
CA LYS A 154 -11.59 -11.56 3.14
C LYS A 154 -12.64 -11.77 4.25
N PRO A 155 -12.23 -11.70 5.53
CA PRO A 155 -10.85 -11.65 6.05
C PRO A 155 -10.22 -13.04 6.22
N ASP A 156 -8.87 -13.08 6.20
CA ASP A 156 -8.04 -14.23 6.54
C ASP A 156 -8.53 -15.54 5.91
N GLY A 157 -8.76 -15.52 4.60
CA GLY A 157 -9.29 -16.66 3.85
C GLY A 157 -8.48 -17.01 2.62
N LEU A 158 -8.88 -18.11 1.99
CA LEU A 158 -8.41 -18.52 0.68
C LEU A 158 -9.59 -19.00 -0.16
N VAL A 159 -9.75 -18.42 -1.34
CA VAL A 159 -10.75 -18.84 -2.34
C VAL A 159 -10.03 -19.23 -3.62
N MET A 160 -10.46 -20.34 -4.21
CA MET A 160 -10.00 -20.79 -5.52
C MET A 160 -11.16 -20.81 -6.51
N VAL A 161 -11.00 -20.09 -7.61
CA VAL A 161 -11.88 -20.17 -8.78
C VAL A 161 -11.35 -21.31 -9.65
N GLU A 162 -12.19 -22.32 -9.80
CA GLU A 162 -11.80 -23.56 -10.46
C GLU A 162 -11.89 -23.42 -11.98
N PRO A 163 -10.93 -24.00 -12.74
CA PRO A 163 -11.01 -23.98 -14.19
C PRO A 163 -12.33 -24.52 -14.71
N GLY A 164 -12.99 -23.77 -15.58
CA GLY A 164 -14.29 -24.09 -16.16
C GLY A 164 -15.51 -23.60 -15.36
N THR A 165 -15.34 -23.01 -14.17
CA THR A 165 -16.45 -22.43 -13.38
C THR A 165 -16.51 -20.91 -13.42
N GLU A 166 -15.60 -20.27 -14.15
CA GLU A 166 -15.34 -18.83 -14.10
C GLU A 166 -16.57 -18.00 -14.48
N ARG A 167 -17.21 -18.33 -15.62
CA ARG A 167 -18.40 -17.61 -16.10
C ARG A 167 -19.60 -17.77 -15.15
N ALA A 168 -19.81 -18.99 -14.65
CA ALA A 168 -20.91 -19.27 -13.74
C ALA A 168 -20.74 -18.53 -12.39
N LEU A 169 -19.50 -18.40 -11.92
CA LEU A 169 -19.18 -17.62 -10.71
C LEU A 169 -19.32 -16.11 -10.96
N LEU A 170 -18.81 -15.64 -12.10
CA LEU A 170 -18.72 -14.21 -12.39
C LEU A 170 -20.06 -13.58 -12.80
N GLY A 171 -20.86 -14.29 -13.59
CA GLY A 171 -22.10 -13.80 -14.18
C GLY A 171 -23.07 -13.08 -13.23
N PRO A 172 -23.47 -13.67 -12.09
CA PRO A 172 -24.40 -13.06 -11.16
C PRO A 172 -23.81 -11.91 -10.33
N MET A 173 -22.49 -11.68 -10.39
CA MET A 173 -21.84 -10.64 -9.60
C MET A 173 -22.22 -9.24 -10.10
N PRO A 174 -22.23 -8.22 -9.23
CA PRO A 174 -22.37 -6.84 -9.66
C PRO A 174 -21.22 -6.41 -10.60
N VAL A 175 -21.49 -5.55 -11.59
CA VAL A 175 -20.45 -5.03 -12.51
C VAL A 175 -19.28 -4.36 -11.79
N ARG A 176 -19.51 -3.83 -10.59
CA ARG A 176 -18.48 -3.18 -9.76
C ARG A 176 -17.44 -4.15 -9.19
N THR A 177 -17.67 -5.46 -9.30
CA THR A 177 -16.69 -6.50 -8.95
C THR A 177 -15.57 -6.57 -10.00
N LEU A 178 -15.82 -6.14 -11.25
CA LEU A 178 -14.80 -6.14 -12.30
C LEU A 178 -13.73 -5.07 -12.04
N PRO A 179 -12.44 -5.42 -12.07
CA PRO A 179 -11.36 -4.45 -11.99
C PRO A 179 -11.48 -3.36 -13.05
N GLY A 180 -11.36 -2.10 -12.64
CA GLY A 180 -11.53 -0.95 -13.53
C GLY A 180 -12.94 -0.33 -13.52
N VAL A 181 -13.94 -0.99 -12.92
CA VAL A 181 -15.29 -0.42 -12.76
C VAL A 181 -15.39 0.36 -11.44
N GLY A 182 -14.91 1.60 -11.46
CA GLY A 182 -15.07 2.55 -10.35
C GLY A 182 -16.50 3.07 -10.19
N PRO A 183 -16.80 3.89 -9.16
CA PRO A 183 -18.13 4.45 -8.93
C PRO A 183 -18.71 5.19 -10.15
N ALA A 184 -17.90 5.96 -10.87
CA ALA A 184 -18.34 6.71 -12.05
C ALA A 184 -18.74 5.77 -13.21
N THR A 185 -17.91 4.79 -13.54
CA THR A 185 -18.20 3.77 -14.56
C THR A 185 -19.42 2.94 -14.17
N GLY A 186 -19.49 2.49 -12.91
CA GLY A 186 -20.62 1.72 -12.39
C GLY A 186 -21.93 2.51 -12.45
N ASP A 187 -21.90 3.80 -12.14
CA ASP A 187 -23.08 4.67 -12.28
C ASP A 187 -23.47 4.88 -13.76
N HIS A 188 -22.50 4.93 -14.67
CA HIS A 188 -22.76 5.02 -16.12
C HIS A 188 -23.45 3.75 -16.63
N LEU A 189 -22.90 2.58 -16.31
CA LEU A 189 -23.48 1.27 -16.65
C LEU A 189 -24.87 1.09 -16.06
N ARG A 190 -25.06 1.46 -14.78
CA ARG A 190 -26.37 1.38 -14.12
C ARG A 190 -27.42 2.23 -14.82
N ARG A 191 -27.07 3.43 -15.32
CA ARG A 191 -27.99 4.29 -16.09
C ARG A 191 -28.38 3.65 -17.43
N ALA A 192 -27.54 2.79 -17.98
CA ALA A 192 -27.84 1.98 -19.17
C ALA A 192 -28.60 0.68 -18.84
N GLY A 193 -28.98 0.45 -17.57
CA GLY A 193 -29.66 -0.77 -17.13
C GLY A 193 -28.73 -1.96 -16.88
N ILE A 194 -27.41 -1.75 -16.91
CA ILE A 194 -26.41 -2.81 -16.73
C ILE A 194 -25.90 -2.77 -15.29
N THR A 195 -26.21 -3.82 -14.52
CA THR A 195 -25.93 -3.93 -13.08
C THR A 195 -25.19 -5.20 -12.70
N SER A 196 -25.36 -6.29 -13.46
CA SER A 196 -24.62 -7.55 -13.30
C SER A 196 -23.59 -7.78 -14.41
N VAL A 197 -22.64 -8.69 -14.19
CA VAL A 197 -21.66 -9.06 -15.21
C VAL A 197 -22.32 -9.78 -16.40
N ASP A 198 -23.36 -10.59 -16.17
CA ASP A 198 -24.11 -11.22 -17.26
C ASP A 198 -24.82 -10.19 -18.13
N GLU A 199 -25.50 -9.20 -17.53
CA GLU A 199 -26.09 -8.09 -18.29
C GLU A 199 -25.03 -7.33 -19.10
N LEU A 200 -23.82 -7.20 -18.56
CA LEU A 200 -22.71 -6.55 -19.24
C LEU A 200 -22.19 -7.37 -20.44
N ALA A 201 -22.13 -8.70 -20.29
CA ALA A 201 -21.78 -9.60 -21.39
C ALA A 201 -22.86 -9.64 -22.48
N GLU A 202 -24.15 -9.64 -22.08
CA GLU A 202 -25.30 -9.63 -23.00
C GLU A 202 -25.42 -8.34 -23.79
N ALA A 203 -25.04 -7.20 -23.21
CA ALA A 203 -25.01 -5.91 -23.91
C ALA A 203 -24.10 -5.93 -25.16
N GLY A 204 -23.04 -6.76 -25.14
CA GLY A 204 -22.12 -6.92 -26.25
C GLY A 204 -21.03 -5.85 -26.33
N GLU A 205 -19.98 -6.15 -27.11
CA GLU A 205 -18.78 -5.31 -27.21
C GLU A 205 -19.06 -3.92 -27.79
N ASP A 206 -19.84 -3.85 -28.87
CA ASP A 206 -20.16 -2.59 -29.56
C ASP A 206 -20.85 -1.58 -28.63
N GLU A 207 -21.77 -2.05 -27.80
CA GLU A 207 -22.48 -1.23 -26.84
C GLU A 207 -21.53 -0.70 -25.75
N LEU A 208 -20.65 -1.55 -25.23
CA LEU A 208 -19.67 -1.15 -24.22
C LEU A 208 -18.64 -0.17 -24.77
N VAL A 209 -18.21 -0.34 -26.02
CA VAL A 209 -17.35 0.61 -26.73
C VAL A 209 -18.06 1.95 -26.93
N ARG A 210 -19.35 1.94 -27.25
CA ARG A 210 -20.17 3.15 -27.39
C ARG A 210 -20.32 3.90 -26.06
N LEU A 211 -20.55 3.19 -24.96
CA LEU A 211 -20.75 3.76 -23.63
C LEU A 211 -19.45 4.25 -22.98
N LEU A 212 -18.37 3.48 -23.12
CA LEU A 212 -17.15 3.63 -22.31
C LEU A 212 -15.92 4.04 -23.12
N GLY A 213 -16.06 4.10 -24.45
CA GLY A 213 -14.95 4.31 -25.38
C GLY A 213 -14.19 3.02 -25.68
N LYS A 214 -13.39 3.04 -26.76
CA LYS A 214 -12.75 1.85 -27.32
C LYS A 214 -11.97 1.04 -26.30
N ALA A 215 -10.91 1.61 -25.71
CA ALA A 215 -10.01 0.83 -24.85
C ALA A 215 -10.72 0.21 -23.63
N HIS A 216 -11.59 0.97 -22.97
CA HIS A 216 -12.28 0.48 -21.78
C HIS A 216 -13.42 -0.49 -22.12
N GLY A 217 -14.16 -0.23 -23.21
CA GLY A 217 -15.24 -1.08 -23.69
C GLY A 217 -14.77 -2.49 -24.07
N HIS A 218 -13.72 -2.60 -24.89
CA HIS A 218 -13.16 -3.91 -25.29
C HIS A 218 -12.66 -4.68 -24.06
N GLY A 219 -11.89 -4.01 -23.19
CA GLY A 219 -11.33 -4.65 -22.01
C GLY A 219 -12.42 -5.13 -21.03
N LEU A 220 -13.48 -4.34 -20.83
CA LEU A 220 -14.56 -4.70 -19.92
C LEU A 220 -15.44 -5.82 -20.48
N TYR A 221 -15.65 -5.85 -21.80
CA TYR A 221 -16.33 -6.95 -22.48
C TYR A 221 -15.59 -8.28 -22.31
N ALA A 222 -14.28 -8.29 -22.60
CA ALA A 222 -13.44 -9.48 -22.42
C ALA A 222 -13.49 -9.99 -20.96
N MET A 223 -13.35 -9.07 -20.00
CA MET A 223 -13.44 -9.39 -18.58
C MET A 223 -14.81 -9.97 -18.19
N ALA A 224 -15.91 -9.46 -18.75
CA ALA A 224 -17.24 -10.03 -18.51
C ALA A 224 -17.37 -11.47 -19.02
N LEU A 225 -16.68 -11.80 -20.11
CA LEU A 225 -16.55 -13.16 -20.61
C LEU A 225 -15.52 -14.01 -19.84
N ALA A 226 -15.06 -13.54 -18.68
CA ALA A 226 -14.01 -14.18 -17.89
C ALA A 226 -12.67 -14.35 -18.63
N LEU A 227 -12.44 -13.55 -19.68
CA LEU A 227 -11.22 -13.57 -20.49
C LEU A 227 -10.25 -12.51 -19.98
N ASP A 228 -9.11 -12.96 -19.47
CA ASP A 228 -7.98 -12.12 -19.07
C ASP A 228 -6.67 -12.88 -19.31
N ASP A 229 -5.99 -12.53 -20.41
CA ASP A 229 -4.74 -13.14 -20.88
C ASP A 229 -3.49 -12.37 -20.41
N ARG A 230 -3.65 -11.33 -19.59
CA ARG A 230 -2.53 -10.49 -19.15
C ARG A 230 -1.59 -11.32 -18.26
N PRO A 231 -0.29 -11.46 -18.63
CA PRO A 231 0.67 -12.18 -17.80
C PRO A 231 0.98 -11.41 -16.53
N VAL A 232 1.48 -12.09 -15.50
CA VAL A 232 2.10 -11.43 -14.34
C VAL A 232 3.41 -10.80 -14.80
N VAL A 233 3.56 -9.49 -14.58
CA VAL A 233 4.74 -8.73 -15.03
C VAL A 233 5.53 -8.24 -13.83
N ALA A 234 6.74 -8.78 -13.64
CA ALA A 234 7.57 -8.49 -12.48
C ALA A 234 8.09 -7.04 -12.43
N GLU A 235 8.46 -6.50 -13.60
CA GLU A 235 9.03 -5.16 -13.71
C GLU A 235 8.12 -4.24 -14.52
N ARG A 236 7.84 -3.06 -13.96
CA ARG A 236 7.19 -1.97 -14.69
C ARG A 236 8.08 -0.75 -14.66
N GLU A 237 8.44 -0.29 -15.84
CA GLU A 237 9.11 1.00 -15.99
C GLU A 237 8.23 2.13 -15.43
N THR A 238 8.84 2.96 -14.59
CA THR A 238 8.17 4.14 -14.06
C THR A 238 7.92 5.13 -15.20
N LYS A 239 6.67 5.52 -15.42
CA LYS A 239 6.29 6.42 -16.51
C LYS A 239 6.35 7.91 -16.15
N SER A 240 6.21 8.20 -14.86
CA SER A 240 6.20 9.56 -14.33
C SER A 240 6.48 9.58 -12.83
N VAL A 241 7.11 10.64 -12.35
CA VAL A 241 7.27 10.94 -10.92
C VAL A 241 6.52 12.24 -10.63
N SER A 242 5.69 12.26 -9.59
CA SER A 242 4.96 13.47 -9.20
C SER A 242 4.77 13.60 -7.70
N VAL A 243 4.59 14.84 -7.27
CA VAL A 243 4.27 15.21 -5.89
C VAL A 243 3.13 16.20 -5.91
N GLU A 244 2.11 15.98 -5.07
CA GLU A 244 0.98 16.89 -4.93
C GLU A 244 0.54 17.00 -3.48
N ASP A 245 0.08 18.20 -3.11
CA ASP A 245 -0.45 18.49 -1.78
C ASP A 245 -1.84 19.12 -1.92
N THR A 246 -2.79 18.65 -1.13
CA THR A 246 -4.09 19.31 -0.93
C THR A 246 -4.01 20.16 0.33
N TYR A 247 -4.33 21.45 0.22
CA TYR A 247 -4.25 22.38 1.34
C TYR A 247 -5.53 22.36 2.17
N ASP A 248 -5.41 22.55 3.49
CA ASP A 248 -6.54 22.61 4.42
C ASP A 248 -7.52 23.75 4.09
N VAL A 249 -6.97 24.89 3.68
CA VAL A 249 -7.68 26.09 3.24
C VAL A 249 -7.18 26.43 1.83
N ASP A 250 -8.10 26.86 0.97
CA ASP A 250 -7.74 27.26 -0.39
C ASP A 250 -6.78 28.45 -0.37
N ILE A 251 -5.74 28.38 -1.20
CA ILE A 251 -4.73 29.43 -1.30
C ILE A 251 -5.21 30.46 -2.32
N HIS A 252 -5.44 31.69 -1.87
CA HIS A 252 -5.79 32.82 -2.74
C HIS A 252 -4.59 33.74 -3.03
N ASP A 253 -3.55 33.69 -2.20
CA ASP A 253 -2.34 34.49 -2.38
C ASP A 253 -1.44 33.89 -3.49
N ARG A 254 -1.25 34.66 -4.56
CA ARG A 254 -0.40 34.28 -5.70
C ARG A 254 1.05 34.04 -5.30
N VAL A 255 1.59 34.82 -4.35
CA VAL A 255 2.98 34.66 -3.87
C VAL A 255 3.14 33.33 -3.14
N ARG A 256 2.15 32.99 -2.31
CA ARG A 256 2.09 31.69 -1.64
C ARG A 256 1.95 30.54 -2.66
N VAL A 257 1.07 30.64 -3.65
CA VAL A 257 0.94 29.62 -4.72
C VAL A 257 2.28 29.38 -5.43
N ALA A 258 2.97 30.44 -5.85
CA ALA A 258 4.27 30.31 -6.52
C ALA A 258 5.34 29.69 -5.62
N THR A 259 5.33 30.01 -4.33
CA THR A 259 6.25 29.42 -3.34
C THR A 259 5.99 27.93 -3.15
N GLU A 260 4.73 27.54 -3.09
CA GLU A 260 4.32 26.14 -3.00
C GLU A 260 4.69 25.34 -4.25
N VAL A 261 4.51 25.89 -5.46
CA VAL A 261 4.93 25.24 -6.70
C VAL A 261 6.45 25.00 -6.71
N ARG A 262 7.26 25.98 -6.30
CA ARG A 262 8.72 25.81 -6.19
C ARG A 262 9.08 24.68 -5.21
N ARG A 263 8.47 24.67 -4.03
CA ARG A 263 8.67 23.61 -3.02
C ARG A 263 8.28 22.23 -3.55
N LEU A 264 7.18 22.12 -4.30
CA LEU A 264 6.73 20.87 -4.91
C LEU A 264 7.67 20.41 -6.03
N ALA A 265 8.20 21.33 -6.83
CA ALA A 265 9.21 21.04 -7.85
C ALA A 265 10.49 20.47 -7.20
N ASP A 266 11.00 21.09 -6.13
CA ASP A 266 12.17 20.60 -5.40
C ASP A 266 11.96 19.19 -4.83
N ARG A 267 10.79 18.94 -4.25
CA ARG A 267 10.42 17.60 -3.77
C ARG A 267 10.30 16.58 -4.91
N CYS A 268 9.77 16.99 -6.05
CA CYS A 268 9.65 16.13 -7.23
C CYS A 268 11.03 15.75 -7.76
N VAL A 269 11.95 16.70 -7.84
CA VAL A 269 13.35 16.47 -8.23
C VAL A 269 14.09 15.60 -7.23
N GLY A 270 13.90 15.82 -5.92
CA GLY A 270 14.45 14.94 -4.90
C GLY A 270 14.00 13.48 -5.06
N ARG A 271 12.74 13.25 -5.46
CA ARG A 271 12.23 11.90 -5.77
C ARG A 271 12.80 11.33 -7.06
N LEU A 272 12.93 12.15 -8.12
CA LEU A 272 13.55 11.74 -9.38
C LEU A 272 14.99 11.28 -9.15
N ARG A 273 15.80 12.09 -8.46
CA ARG A 273 17.19 11.78 -8.10
C ARG A 273 17.31 10.55 -7.24
N GLY A 274 16.45 10.42 -6.22
CA GLY A 274 16.43 9.23 -5.37
C GLY A 274 16.09 7.94 -6.13
N ALA A 275 15.42 8.04 -7.28
CA ALA A 275 15.14 6.94 -8.19
C ALA A 275 16.18 6.77 -9.31
N GLY A 276 17.21 7.62 -9.40
CA GLY A 276 18.18 7.60 -10.48
C GLY A 276 17.61 8.02 -11.85
N LEU A 277 16.52 8.78 -11.86
CA LEU A 277 15.78 9.15 -13.07
C LEU A 277 15.91 10.64 -13.38
N SER A 278 15.89 10.95 -14.67
CA SER A 278 15.69 12.29 -15.21
C SER A 278 14.42 12.29 -16.07
N GLY A 279 13.91 13.45 -16.47
CA GLY A 279 12.76 13.47 -17.39
C GLY A 279 12.59 14.80 -18.11
N ARG A 280 11.85 14.77 -19.22
CA ARG A 280 11.78 15.91 -20.15
C ARG A 280 10.48 16.70 -20.10
N THR A 281 9.39 16.11 -19.63
CA THR A 281 8.07 16.76 -19.65
C THR A 281 7.66 17.14 -18.25
N ILE A 282 7.64 18.44 -17.95
CA ILE A 282 7.20 18.99 -16.67
C ILE A 282 5.69 19.19 -16.74
N VAL A 283 4.99 18.78 -15.70
CA VAL A 283 3.53 18.84 -15.58
C VAL A 283 3.17 19.61 -14.32
N LEU A 284 2.35 20.64 -14.47
CA LEU A 284 1.69 21.34 -13.37
C LEU A 284 0.22 20.91 -13.31
N LYS A 285 -0.22 20.53 -12.12
CA LYS A 285 -1.61 20.22 -11.80
C LYS A 285 -2.13 21.22 -10.78
N VAL A 286 -3.28 21.82 -11.09
CA VAL A 286 -3.96 22.77 -10.21
C VAL A 286 -5.40 22.31 -10.05
N ARG A 287 -5.84 22.05 -8.81
CA ARG A 287 -7.26 21.84 -8.49
C ARG A 287 -7.83 23.09 -7.84
N ARG A 288 -8.99 23.53 -8.29
CA ARG A 288 -9.73 24.67 -7.73
C ARG A 288 -10.69 24.23 -6.62
N TYR A 289 -11.30 25.21 -5.94
CA TYR A 289 -12.25 24.98 -4.85
C TYR A 289 -13.47 24.14 -5.26
N ASP A 290 -13.89 24.25 -6.52
CA ASP A 290 -15.00 23.52 -7.15
C ASP A 290 -14.62 22.10 -7.64
N PHE A 291 -13.42 21.63 -7.28
CA PHE A 291 -12.82 20.37 -7.71
C PHE A 291 -12.46 20.26 -9.20
N SER A 292 -12.68 21.30 -10.01
CA SER A 292 -12.14 21.34 -11.37
C SER A 292 -10.62 21.24 -11.34
N THR A 293 -10.06 20.39 -12.21
CA THR A 293 -8.62 20.14 -12.27
C THR A 293 -8.09 20.61 -13.62
N LEU A 294 -7.12 21.51 -13.57
CA LEU A 294 -6.37 22.00 -14.72
C LEU A 294 -4.99 21.35 -14.72
N THR A 295 -4.59 20.83 -15.87
CA THR A 295 -3.24 20.33 -16.10
C THR A 295 -2.59 21.13 -17.22
N ARG A 296 -1.34 21.51 -17.01
CA ARG A 296 -0.47 22.15 -18.01
C ARG A 296 0.84 21.39 -18.06
N SER A 297 1.44 21.30 -19.24
CA SER A 297 2.71 20.61 -19.40
C SER A 297 3.60 21.31 -20.41
N GLU A 298 4.90 21.28 -20.16
CA GLU A 298 5.95 21.76 -21.05
C GLU A 298 6.95 20.62 -21.27
N THR A 299 7.32 20.35 -22.52
CA THR A 299 8.35 19.35 -22.86
C THR A 299 9.62 20.08 -23.26
N LEU A 300 10.69 19.83 -22.52
CA LEU A 300 12.02 20.38 -22.73
C LEU A 300 12.77 19.66 -23.88
N ARG A 301 13.88 20.25 -24.31
CA ARG A 301 14.74 19.70 -25.37
C ARG A 301 15.45 18.41 -24.96
N GLY A 302 15.81 18.29 -23.69
CA GLY A 302 16.46 17.12 -23.10
C GLY A 302 15.81 16.76 -21.76
N PRO A 303 16.02 15.53 -21.27
CA PRO A 303 15.65 15.18 -19.92
C PRO A 303 16.53 15.95 -18.93
N THR A 304 15.97 16.31 -17.78
CA THR A 304 16.69 17.01 -16.71
C THR A 304 16.24 16.49 -15.35
N ASP A 305 17.13 16.61 -14.38
CA ASP A 305 16.86 16.47 -12.96
C ASP A 305 17.31 17.74 -12.19
N ASP A 306 17.56 18.85 -12.90
CA ASP A 306 17.99 20.11 -12.29
C ASP A 306 16.78 20.79 -11.60
N PRO A 307 16.84 21.02 -10.28
CA PRO A 307 15.76 21.71 -9.56
C PRO A 307 15.52 23.13 -10.07
N ALA A 308 16.54 23.85 -10.55
CA ALA A 308 16.36 25.18 -11.13
C ALA A 308 15.50 25.13 -12.40
N VAL A 309 15.83 24.23 -13.33
CA VAL A 309 15.12 24.07 -14.60
C VAL A 309 13.67 23.64 -14.37
N VAL A 310 13.44 22.66 -13.47
CA VAL A 310 12.08 22.19 -13.16
C VAL A 310 11.25 23.28 -12.46
N ARG A 311 11.84 24.05 -11.53
CA ARG A 311 11.15 25.18 -10.88
C ARG A 311 10.75 26.25 -11.90
N GLU A 312 11.65 26.61 -12.80
CA GLU A 312 11.40 27.64 -13.81
C GLU A 312 10.29 27.23 -14.78
N ALA A 313 10.36 25.99 -15.30
CA ALA A 313 9.31 25.43 -16.16
C ALA A 313 7.95 25.35 -15.43
N ALA A 314 7.93 24.88 -14.18
CA ALA A 314 6.70 24.84 -13.39
C ALA A 314 6.13 26.26 -13.12
N GLY A 315 7.00 27.25 -12.94
CA GLY A 315 6.65 28.67 -12.83
C GLY A 315 5.97 29.20 -14.10
N ARG A 316 6.57 28.97 -15.27
CA ARG A 316 5.95 29.34 -16.56
C ARG A 316 4.59 28.68 -16.77
N LEU A 317 4.47 27.41 -16.41
CA LEU A 317 3.18 26.70 -16.48
C LEU A 317 2.14 27.33 -15.55
N LEU A 318 2.56 27.79 -14.36
CA LEU A 318 1.68 28.47 -13.40
C LEU A 318 1.15 29.80 -13.95
N ASP A 319 1.98 30.56 -14.66
CA ASP A 319 1.57 31.84 -15.28
C ASP A 319 0.44 31.67 -16.30
N SER A 320 0.33 30.47 -16.90
CA SER A 320 -0.75 30.12 -17.84
C SER A 320 -2.06 29.69 -17.16
N VAL A 321 -2.11 29.67 -15.82
CA VAL A 321 -3.26 29.20 -15.03
C VAL A 321 -3.86 30.34 -14.22
N ASP A 322 -5.16 30.56 -14.38
CA ASP A 322 -5.90 31.46 -13.51
C ASP A 322 -6.14 30.82 -12.13
N THR A 323 -5.57 31.44 -11.10
CA THR A 323 -5.61 31.02 -9.70
C THR A 323 -6.48 31.94 -8.81
N THR A 324 -7.16 32.93 -9.41
CA THR A 324 -7.95 33.94 -8.66
C THR A 324 -9.08 33.34 -7.83
N GLY A 325 -9.73 32.28 -8.33
CA GLY A 325 -10.79 31.56 -7.61
C GLY A 325 -10.31 30.79 -6.37
N GLY A 326 -9.01 30.75 -6.10
CA GLY A 326 -8.41 29.98 -5.02
C GLY A 326 -7.98 28.59 -5.46
N VAL A 327 -6.83 28.16 -4.92
CA VAL A 327 -6.18 26.90 -5.25
C VAL A 327 -6.32 25.92 -4.09
N ARG A 328 -6.92 24.76 -4.38
CA ARG A 328 -7.17 23.67 -3.44
C ARG A 328 -6.04 22.65 -3.37
N LEU A 329 -5.47 22.29 -4.51
CA LEU A 329 -4.35 21.35 -4.63
C LEU A 329 -3.39 21.85 -5.70
N LEU A 330 -2.10 21.75 -5.40
CA LEU A 330 -1.01 21.92 -6.37
C LEU A 330 -0.24 20.61 -6.50
N GLY A 331 0.15 20.29 -7.72
CA GLY A 331 1.00 19.15 -8.01
C GLY A 331 2.01 19.50 -9.09
N VAL A 332 3.25 19.04 -8.91
CA VAL A 332 4.31 19.08 -9.92
C VAL A 332 4.71 17.66 -10.22
N GLY A 333 4.85 17.33 -11.50
CA GLY A 333 5.29 16.03 -11.97
C GLY A 333 6.22 16.15 -13.16
N VAL A 334 6.96 15.08 -13.40
CA VAL A 334 7.84 14.90 -14.54
C VAL A 334 7.54 13.57 -15.20
N SER A 335 7.47 13.57 -16.52
CA SER A 335 7.25 12.38 -17.36
C SER A 335 8.20 12.37 -18.56
N GLY A 336 8.11 11.31 -19.38
CA GLY A 336 9.12 11.05 -20.40
C GLY A 336 10.48 10.80 -19.75
N LEU A 337 10.48 9.87 -18.79
CA LEU A 337 11.63 9.58 -17.95
C LEU A 337 12.72 8.87 -18.75
N ALA A 338 13.96 9.12 -18.37
CA ALA A 338 15.15 8.46 -18.87
C ALA A 338 16.09 8.19 -17.70
N ASP A 339 16.93 7.17 -17.83
CA ASP A 339 18.02 6.95 -16.90
C ASP A 339 18.88 8.21 -16.83
N TYR A 340 19.37 8.51 -15.62
CA TYR A 340 20.20 9.68 -15.37
C TYR A 340 21.30 9.78 -16.44
N THR A 341 21.22 10.83 -17.26
CA THR A 341 22.25 11.19 -18.23
C THR A 341 22.95 12.41 -17.68
N GLN A 342 24.24 12.26 -17.40
CA GLN A 342 25.11 13.38 -17.02
C GLN A 342 24.98 14.47 -18.07
N GLU A 343 24.50 15.66 -17.68
CA GLU A 343 24.35 16.79 -18.60
C GLU A 343 25.72 17.15 -19.21
N ASP A 344 25.70 17.46 -20.51
CA ASP A 344 26.87 17.71 -21.35
C ASP A 344 27.68 18.90 -20.80
N LEU A 345 28.93 18.63 -20.40
CA LEU A 345 29.85 19.60 -19.75
C LEU A 345 30.04 20.90 -20.55
N PHE A 346 29.70 20.89 -21.84
CA PHE A 346 29.83 22.03 -22.74
C PHE A 346 28.70 23.07 -22.64
N ALA A 347 27.57 22.75 -22.00
CA ALA A 347 26.49 23.71 -21.76
C ALA A 347 26.82 24.69 -20.61
N GLN A 348 27.62 24.27 -19.62
CA GLN A 348 28.03 25.11 -18.49
C GLN A 348 28.97 26.25 -18.90
N ALA A 349 29.88 26.00 -19.85
CA ALA A 349 30.86 26.99 -20.31
C ALA A 349 30.23 28.19 -21.08
N ALA A 350 29.01 28.04 -21.60
CA ALA A 350 28.28 29.13 -22.26
C ALA A 350 27.53 30.02 -21.26
N GLY A 351 27.12 29.48 -20.10
CA GLY A 351 26.49 30.22 -19.01
C GLY A 351 27.51 31.03 -18.20
N GLU A 352 28.69 30.45 -17.90
CA GLU A 352 29.73 31.11 -17.09
C GLU A 352 30.27 32.40 -17.73
N ARG A 353 30.32 32.49 -19.07
CA ARG A 353 30.74 33.71 -19.77
C ARG A 353 29.75 34.88 -19.68
N ALA A 354 28.48 34.63 -19.35
CA ALA A 354 27.47 35.68 -19.19
C ALA A 354 27.37 36.18 -17.73
N VAL A 355 27.87 35.40 -16.76
CA VAL A 355 27.81 35.75 -15.32
C VAL A 355 29.00 36.63 -14.90
N LEU A 356 30.13 36.55 -15.62
CA LEU A 356 31.37 37.28 -15.29
C LEU A 356 31.33 38.82 -15.54
N GLU A 357 30.25 39.38 -16.09
CA GLU A 357 30.12 40.84 -16.31
C GLU A 357 29.23 41.56 -15.29
N THR A 358 28.70 40.87 -14.27
CA THR A 358 27.94 41.48 -13.17
C THR A 358 28.21 40.77 -11.85
N GLU A 359 29.38 41.03 -11.27
CA GLU A 359 29.67 40.69 -9.87
C GLU A 359 29.55 41.96 -9.00
N GLU A 360 28.41 42.13 -8.34
CA GLU A 360 28.32 42.88 -7.09
C GLU A 360 28.52 41.88 -5.93
N GLU A 361 29.39 42.24 -4.99
CA GLU A 361 29.75 41.42 -3.83
C GLU A 361 28.50 41.04 -2.99
N PRO A 362 28.33 39.76 -2.61
CA PRO A 362 27.23 39.38 -1.73
C PRO A 362 27.57 39.76 -0.28
N GLU A 363 26.77 40.67 0.29
CA GLU A 363 26.71 40.88 1.73
C GLU A 363 26.39 39.56 2.46
N ALA A 364 27.13 39.30 3.54
CA ALA A 364 26.99 38.11 4.36
C ALA A 364 25.54 37.93 4.84
N PRO A 365 24.96 36.71 4.77
CA PRO A 365 23.60 36.49 5.22
C PRO A 365 23.54 36.65 6.73
N VAL A 366 22.84 37.69 7.18
CA VAL A 366 22.42 37.83 8.58
C VAL A 366 21.53 36.63 8.89
N ALA A 367 22.01 35.74 9.76
CA ALA A 367 21.26 34.59 10.26
C ALA A 367 19.95 35.08 10.89
N ARG A 368 18.86 35.00 10.13
CA ARG A 368 17.52 35.07 10.71
C ARG A 368 17.31 33.74 11.40
N GLU A 369 17.27 33.77 12.73
CA GLU A 369 16.77 32.65 13.53
C GLU A 369 15.42 32.23 12.97
N GLU A 370 15.38 31.07 12.31
CA GLU A 370 14.11 30.45 11.97
C GLU A 370 13.35 30.24 13.29
N PRO A 371 12.10 30.71 13.41
CA PRO A 371 11.33 30.46 14.62
C PRO A 371 11.31 28.95 14.86
N ALA A 372 11.76 28.53 16.04
CA ALA A 372 11.85 27.13 16.43
C ALA A 372 10.56 26.42 16.01
N GLN A 373 10.65 25.52 15.03
CA GLN A 373 9.48 24.77 14.57
C GLN A 373 8.92 24.03 15.79
N GLU A 374 7.71 24.42 16.18
CA GLU A 374 7.01 23.79 17.30
C GLU A 374 6.96 22.29 17.05
N ARG A 375 7.53 21.49 17.96
CA ARG A 375 7.58 20.03 17.83
C ARG A 375 6.16 19.51 17.64
N ARG A 376 5.88 18.96 16.45
CA ARG A 376 4.58 18.38 16.11
C ARG A 376 4.56 16.90 16.52
N TRP A 377 3.48 16.51 17.18
CA TRP A 377 3.26 15.14 17.66
C TRP A 377 2.00 14.54 17.00
N PRO A 378 2.10 13.92 15.82
CA PRO A 378 0.94 13.39 15.12
C PRO A 378 0.36 12.15 15.81
N SER A 379 -0.98 12.03 15.87
CA SER A 379 -1.66 10.87 16.45
C SER A 379 -1.24 9.55 15.78
N GLY A 380 -0.76 8.61 16.56
CA GLY A 380 -0.31 7.29 16.12
C GLY A 380 1.21 7.16 16.02
N HIS A 381 1.97 8.26 15.93
CA HIS A 381 3.43 8.23 15.84
C HIS A 381 4.09 7.72 17.12
N ASP A 382 5.19 7.01 16.94
CA ASP A 382 6.01 6.45 17.99
C ASP A 382 6.90 7.52 18.63
N VAL A 383 7.08 7.40 19.94
CA VAL A 383 7.89 8.29 20.76
C VAL A 383 8.66 7.47 21.78
N ARG A 384 9.75 8.04 22.26
CA ARG A 384 10.51 7.50 23.39
C ARG A 384 10.60 8.56 24.47
N HIS A 385 10.38 8.13 25.71
CA HIS A 385 10.60 8.94 26.90
C HIS A 385 11.71 8.31 27.74
N SER A 386 12.64 9.12 28.25
CA SER A 386 13.79 8.63 29.03
C SER A 386 13.39 7.73 30.22
N VAL A 387 12.35 8.13 30.96
CA VAL A 387 11.80 7.39 32.11
C VAL A 387 10.81 6.29 31.73
N PHE A 388 9.89 6.54 30.80
CA PHE A 388 8.76 5.62 30.53
C PHE A 388 8.98 4.67 29.35
N GLY A 389 10.08 4.83 28.62
CA GLY A 389 10.43 4.00 27.47
C GLY A 389 9.62 4.35 26.22
N HIS A 390 9.37 3.34 25.39
CA HIS A 390 8.68 3.49 24.11
C HIS A 390 7.17 3.63 24.29
N GLY A 391 6.54 4.44 23.46
CA GLY A 391 5.11 4.66 23.44
C GLY A 391 4.64 5.31 22.15
N TRP A 392 3.38 5.71 22.11
CA TRP A 392 2.78 6.34 20.94
C TRP A 392 1.85 7.50 21.31
N VAL A 393 1.76 8.48 20.42
CA VAL A 393 0.94 9.68 20.61
C VAL A 393 -0.54 9.36 20.41
N GLN A 394 -1.36 9.49 21.45
CA GLN A 394 -2.82 9.38 21.31
C GLN A 394 -3.41 10.67 20.71
N GLY A 395 -2.88 11.82 21.10
CA GLY A 395 -3.29 13.11 20.58
C GLY A 395 -2.41 14.24 21.09
N SER A 396 -2.43 15.35 20.38
CA SER A 396 -1.70 16.57 20.73
C SER A 396 -2.54 17.82 20.43
N GLY A 397 -2.31 18.87 21.20
CA GLY A 397 -3.01 20.15 21.07
C GLY A 397 -2.84 21.01 22.31
N LEU A 398 -3.02 22.32 22.15
CA LEU A 398 -2.95 23.31 23.25
C LEU A 398 -1.63 23.22 24.05
N GLY A 399 -0.49 23.01 23.37
CA GLY A 399 0.83 22.87 23.99
C GLY A 399 1.04 21.59 24.80
N ARG A 400 0.15 20.59 24.66
CA ARG A 400 0.24 19.29 25.33
C ARG A 400 0.24 18.12 24.35
N VAL A 401 0.86 17.04 24.76
CA VAL A 401 0.87 15.75 24.06
C VAL A 401 0.53 14.63 25.02
N THR A 402 -0.43 13.79 24.64
CA THR A 402 -0.82 12.61 25.42
C THR A 402 -0.24 11.37 24.76
N VAL A 403 0.56 10.63 25.52
CA VAL A 403 1.31 9.45 25.09
C VAL A 403 0.84 8.23 25.87
N ARG A 404 0.66 7.11 25.18
CA ARG A 404 0.45 5.79 25.79
C ARG A 404 1.73 4.98 25.67
N PHE A 405 2.26 4.51 26.79
CA PHE A 405 3.51 3.74 26.86
C PHE A 405 3.23 2.24 26.79
N GLU A 406 3.23 1.70 25.58
CA GLU A 406 3.05 0.29 25.26
C GLU A 406 3.85 -0.07 24.02
N THR A 407 4.20 -1.35 23.88
CA THR A 407 4.98 -1.87 22.75
C THR A 407 4.24 -3.03 22.11
N PRO A 408 4.62 -3.44 20.87
CA PRO A 408 4.15 -4.69 20.32
C PRO A 408 4.36 -5.84 21.32
N GLY A 409 3.30 -6.62 21.58
CA GLY A 409 3.34 -7.76 22.51
C GLY A 409 3.17 -7.43 24.00
N SER A 410 3.20 -6.16 24.42
CA SER A 410 2.94 -5.79 25.83
C SER A 410 1.44 -5.83 26.17
N PRO A 411 1.04 -5.87 27.45
CA PRO A 411 -0.31 -5.49 27.85
C PRO A 411 -0.56 -4.00 27.54
N PRO A 412 -1.84 -3.55 27.46
CA PRO A 412 -2.17 -2.14 27.29
C PRO A 412 -1.50 -1.24 28.32
N GLY A 413 -0.82 -0.20 27.82
CA GLY A 413 0.06 0.66 28.60
C GLY A 413 -0.64 1.73 29.43
N ARG A 414 0.14 2.43 30.27
CA ARG A 414 -0.34 3.64 30.96
C ARG A 414 -0.30 4.85 30.03
N VAL A 415 -1.20 5.80 30.27
CA VAL A 415 -1.28 7.08 29.55
C VAL A 415 -0.69 8.19 30.42
N ARG A 416 0.09 9.07 29.83
CA ARG A 416 0.59 10.30 30.46
C ARG A 416 0.51 11.47 29.49
N THR A 417 0.49 12.68 30.04
CA THR A 417 0.42 13.92 29.27
C THR A 417 1.59 14.81 29.63
N PHE A 418 2.30 15.27 28.61
CA PHE A 418 3.49 16.09 28.70
C PHE A 418 3.25 17.45 28.02
N ARG A 419 4.18 18.38 28.22
CA ARG A 419 4.26 19.55 27.35
C ARG A 419 4.83 19.12 25.99
N THR A 420 4.49 19.84 24.93
CA THR A 420 5.00 19.53 23.58
C THR A 420 6.51 19.76 23.44
N ASP A 421 7.08 20.59 24.31
CA ASP A 421 8.50 20.93 24.41
C ASP A 421 9.27 20.11 25.46
N ASP A 422 8.68 19.02 25.97
CA ASP A 422 9.32 18.17 26.98
C ASP A 422 10.67 17.61 26.47
N PRO A 423 11.79 17.90 27.17
CA PRO A 423 13.12 17.49 26.72
C PRO A 423 13.36 15.98 26.85
N GLU A 424 12.58 15.28 27.68
CA GLU A 424 12.69 13.83 27.86
C GLU A 424 11.91 13.04 26.80
N LEU A 425 11.07 13.73 26.00
CA LEU A 425 10.25 13.14 24.95
C LEU A 425 10.83 13.43 23.56
N GLU A 426 11.10 12.35 22.81
CA GLU A 426 11.62 12.42 21.45
C GLU A 426 10.83 11.52 20.50
N PRO A 427 10.79 11.84 19.18
CA PRO A 427 10.30 10.91 18.16
C PRO A 427 11.11 9.61 18.18
N ALA A 428 10.45 8.49 17.90
CA ALA A 428 11.09 7.18 17.81
C ALA A 428 10.71 6.48 16.50
N GLU A 429 11.55 5.53 16.09
CA GLU A 429 11.20 4.62 15.01
C GLU A 429 10.18 3.56 15.49
N PRO A 430 9.34 3.03 14.58
CA PRO A 430 8.44 1.94 14.90
C PRO A 430 9.19 0.68 15.34
N LEU A 431 8.69 0.02 16.38
CA LEU A 431 9.21 -1.30 16.79
C LEU A 431 8.69 -2.41 15.86
N PRO A 432 9.44 -3.51 15.66
CA PRO A 432 8.97 -4.69 14.95
C PRO A 432 7.68 -5.25 15.56
N LEU A 433 6.74 -5.69 14.72
CA LEU A 433 5.45 -6.25 15.19
C LEU A 433 5.61 -7.63 15.85
N VAL A 434 6.54 -8.43 15.34
CA VAL A 434 6.89 -9.74 15.86
C VAL A 434 8.34 -9.68 16.32
N SER A 435 8.60 -10.10 17.55
CA SER A 435 9.97 -10.24 18.06
C SER A 435 10.68 -11.33 17.27
N ALA A 436 11.83 -11.03 16.69
CA ALA A 436 12.68 -12.06 16.11
C ALA A 436 13.01 -13.09 17.21
N VAL A 437 12.62 -14.35 17.00
CA VAL A 437 13.16 -15.44 17.82
C VAL A 437 14.66 -15.47 17.51
N PRO A 438 15.56 -15.35 18.51
CA PRO A 438 16.97 -15.52 18.26
C PRO A 438 17.17 -16.90 17.62
N LEU A 439 17.67 -16.94 16.39
CA LEU A 439 18.19 -18.18 15.83
C LEU A 439 19.24 -18.69 16.83
N PRO A 440 19.18 -19.94 17.29
CA PRO A 440 20.26 -20.48 18.11
C PRO A 440 21.56 -20.30 17.31
N PRO A 441 22.67 -19.91 17.97
CA PRO A 441 23.93 -19.74 17.27
C PRO A 441 24.23 -21.03 16.53
N SER A 442 24.44 -20.93 15.21
CA SER A 442 24.94 -22.03 14.39
C SER A 442 26.37 -22.32 14.85
N GLY A 443 26.49 -23.10 15.92
CA GLY A 443 27.74 -23.52 16.53
C GLY A 443 28.04 -24.96 16.17
N SER A 444 29.19 -25.13 15.53
CA SER A 444 30.01 -26.34 15.37
C SER A 444 29.34 -27.58 14.77
N ARG A 445 29.53 -27.75 13.45
CA ARG A 445 29.94 -29.07 12.96
C ARG A 445 31.31 -29.37 13.57
N ASP A 446 31.36 -30.32 14.50
CA ASP A 446 32.63 -30.94 14.85
C ASP A 446 33.13 -31.76 13.64
N PRO A 447 34.44 -31.69 13.32
CA PRO A 447 35.05 -32.56 12.35
C PRO A 447 35.45 -33.88 13.00
N ASP A 448 35.17 -34.97 12.30
CA ASP A 448 36.03 -36.16 12.20
C ASP A 448 36.21 -37.03 13.46
N GLU A 449 35.49 -38.16 13.50
CA GLU A 449 36.00 -39.42 14.02
C GLU A 449 35.67 -40.55 13.02
N GLY A 450 36.63 -40.84 12.13
CA GLY A 450 37.31 -42.13 12.09
C GLY A 450 36.49 -43.39 11.76
N GLU A 451 36.76 -43.91 10.56
CA GLU A 451 36.46 -45.27 10.10
C GLU A 451 37.02 -46.36 11.05
N ASP A 452 36.26 -47.45 11.25
CA ASP A 452 36.84 -48.77 11.47
C ASP A 452 35.90 -49.87 10.92
N GLU A 453 36.41 -50.66 9.99
CA GLU A 453 35.78 -51.84 9.40
C GLU A 453 35.92 -53.05 10.34
N GLY A 454 34.92 -53.94 10.39
CA GLY A 454 35.03 -55.19 11.13
C GLY A 454 33.85 -56.14 10.99
N ASP A 455 34.08 -57.23 10.26
CA ASP A 455 33.19 -58.30 9.79
C ASP A 455 32.65 -59.27 10.88
N ALA A 456 31.63 -60.03 10.46
CA ALA A 456 31.23 -61.39 10.87
C ALA A 456 30.16 -61.62 11.97
N GLY A 457 28.98 -62.08 11.52
CA GLY A 457 28.48 -63.42 11.85
C GLY A 457 27.34 -63.57 12.87
N GLY A 458 26.26 -64.27 12.48
CA GLY A 458 25.58 -65.24 13.36
C GLY A 458 24.10 -65.05 13.72
N GLN A 459 23.23 -65.57 12.86
CA GLN A 459 22.06 -66.45 13.16
C GLN A 459 21.03 -66.16 14.29
N ALA A 460 19.76 -66.08 13.81
CA ALA A 460 18.60 -66.92 14.18
C ALA A 460 17.52 -66.44 15.18
N SER A 461 16.27 -66.55 14.70
CA SER A 461 15.04 -67.03 15.39
C SER A 461 14.42 -66.07 16.43
N SER A 462 13.12 -65.74 16.49
CA SER A 462 11.86 -66.43 16.13
C SER A 462 10.70 -65.41 16.16
N ALA A 463 9.64 -65.66 15.38
CA ALA A 463 8.32 -65.02 15.49
C ALA A 463 7.39 -65.89 16.39
N PRO A 464 6.05 -65.70 16.53
CA PRO A 464 5.16 -64.56 16.21
C PRO A 464 4.04 -64.27 17.26
N ALA A 465 3.22 -63.23 16.95
CA ALA A 465 1.76 -63.08 17.13
C ALA A 465 1.11 -63.10 18.53
N ILE A 466 0.11 -62.22 18.73
CA ILE A 466 -1.30 -62.53 19.08
C ILE A 466 -2.10 -61.21 19.26
N PHE A 467 -3.06 -60.97 18.37
CA PHE A 467 -4.37 -60.33 18.66
C PHE A 467 -5.35 -61.50 18.95
N PRO A 468 -6.51 -61.38 19.66
CA PRO A 468 -7.61 -60.50 19.18
C PRO A 468 -8.79 -60.14 20.16
N LYS A 469 -9.82 -59.49 19.57
CA LYS A 469 -11.29 -59.42 19.90
C LYS A 469 -11.74 -58.54 21.08
N SER A 470 -12.56 -57.49 20.94
CA SER A 470 -13.89 -57.24 20.31
C SER A 470 -15.13 -57.66 21.13
N ARG A 471 -16.04 -56.68 21.35
CA ARG A 471 -17.52 -56.73 21.53
C ARG A 471 -17.97 -55.31 21.95
N SER A 472 -18.86 -54.53 21.34
CA SER A 472 -20.16 -54.67 20.63
C SER A 472 -21.33 -54.13 21.46
N GLY A 473 -22.10 -53.18 20.89
CA GLY A 473 -23.44 -52.71 21.29
C GLY A 473 -23.65 -51.26 20.81
N LYS A 474 -24.27 -50.95 19.65
CA LYS A 474 -25.73 -50.83 19.33
C LYS A 474 -26.49 -49.98 20.36
N GLU A 475 -27.35 -49.00 20.07
CA GLU A 475 -28.13 -48.62 18.88
C GLU A 475 -28.83 -47.26 19.12
N GLY A 476 -29.26 -46.56 18.06
CA GLY A 476 -30.28 -45.48 18.07
C GLY A 476 -29.73 -44.09 17.72
N GLY A 477 -30.19 -43.33 16.71
CA GLY A 477 -31.35 -43.43 15.83
C GLY A 477 -32.13 -42.12 15.78
N ALA A 478 -31.95 -41.36 14.68
CA ALA A 478 -32.84 -40.34 14.09
C ALA A 478 -32.97 -38.91 14.69
N ALA A 479 -32.99 -37.95 13.77
CA ALA A 479 -33.47 -36.56 13.85
C ALA A 479 -34.35 -36.30 12.60
N PRO A 480 -34.97 -35.12 12.35
CA PRO A 480 -35.69 -34.17 13.21
C PRO A 480 -37.11 -33.84 12.65
N SER A 481 -37.88 -32.98 13.32
CA SER A 481 -38.86 -32.09 12.66
C SER A 481 -39.33 -30.96 13.58
N SER A 482 -39.33 -29.74 13.04
CA SER A 482 -39.92 -28.49 13.57
C SER A 482 -41.46 -28.50 13.41
N PRO A 483 -42.21 -27.50 13.92
CA PRO A 483 -42.10 -26.08 13.53
C PRO A 483 -41.44 -25.15 14.56
#